data_AF-A0A2M7SL05-F1
#
_entry.id   AF-A0A2M7SL05-F1
#
_cell.length_a   1.000
_cell.length_b   1.000
_cell.length_c   1.000
_cell.angle_alpha   90.00
_cell.angle_beta   90.00
_cell.angle_gamma   90.00
#
_symmetry.space_group_name_H-M   'P 1'
#
loop_
_entity.id
_entity.type
_entity.pdbx_description
1 polymer ?
#
loop_
_entity_poly.entity_id
_entity_poly.type
_entity_poly.pdbx_seq_one_letter_code
_entity_poly.pdbx_strand_id
1 'polypeptide(L)'
;VLGCKDHKDYLNKLGYNRILALKGRTHADSWRYDVEAFTKEYDSPEYTPLEMAIVVAGRKTREIIKKNDYRTILAGAGIANLGAWLAYFDLKEEGFDIELMAEIGLYGYTPTPFDPAIFNHRNFPTCKAIVDTHDIMGIFMGGSMNRCIGTLGIAEIDKYGNINTTKIPERLLYIAGSGGANDIASSAKEIVVTAVHSKRRFLDKVSYITSPGKKVSTLVSTLGVFEKTGDDEEFTLTGYFPGQGLTTKEDHIRCIKENCAWDLKVSSDPEEISPPKLEELIMLRMFDPRKYYLGE
;
A
#
# COMPACT_ATOMS: atom_id res chain seq x y z
N VAL A 1 -2.08 -28.80 6.39
CA VAL A 1 -2.84 -28.71 7.66
C VAL A 1 -2.44 -29.90 8.51
N LEU A 2 -1.85 -29.67 9.69
CA LEU A 2 -1.36 -30.77 10.52
C LEU A 2 -2.51 -31.69 10.96
N GLY A 3 -2.27 -33.00 10.89
CA GLY A 3 -3.23 -34.03 11.32
C GLY A 3 -4.41 -34.26 10.38
N CYS A 4 -4.29 -33.91 9.09
CA CYS A 4 -5.26 -34.29 8.06
C CYS A 4 -4.57 -35.21 7.03
N LYS A 5 -5.13 -36.40 6.79
CA LYS A 5 -4.56 -37.37 5.82
C LYS A 5 -4.86 -36.99 4.37
N ASP A 6 -6.02 -36.40 4.14
CA ASP A 6 -6.50 -36.01 2.82
C ASP A 6 -7.43 -34.79 2.90
N HIS A 7 -7.97 -34.38 1.76
CA HIS A 7 -8.90 -33.25 1.66
C HIS A 7 -10.20 -33.49 2.45
N LYS A 8 -10.71 -34.72 2.47
CA LYS A 8 -11.96 -35.05 3.17
C LYS A 8 -11.78 -34.95 4.68
N ASP A 9 -10.66 -35.44 5.19
CA ASP A 9 -10.27 -35.32 6.60
C ASP A 9 -10.13 -33.84 7.00
N TYR A 10 -9.58 -33.01 6.12
CA TYR A 10 -9.54 -31.55 6.32
C TYR A 10 -10.94 -30.92 6.39
N LEU A 11 -11.84 -31.26 5.46
CA LEU A 11 -13.22 -30.75 5.49
C LEU A 11 -13.99 -31.21 6.74
N ASN A 12 -13.79 -32.46 7.16
CA ASN A 12 -14.37 -32.98 8.40
C ASN A 12 -13.84 -32.20 9.62
N LYS A 13 -12.53 -31.93 9.67
CA LYS A 13 -11.89 -31.15 10.73
C LYS A 13 -12.39 -29.71 10.80
N LEU A 14 -12.67 -29.09 9.64
CA LEU A 14 -13.29 -27.76 9.61
C LEU A 14 -14.71 -27.78 10.20
N GLY A 15 -15.46 -28.84 9.93
CA GLY A 15 -16.84 -29.00 10.36
C GLY A 15 -17.85 -28.26 9.47
N TYR A 16 -19.06 -28.81 9.41
CA TYR A 16 -20.14 -28.32 8.53
C TYR A 16 -20.46 -26.83 8.71
N ASN A 17 -20.62 -26.38 9.95
CA ASN A 17 -20.99 -24.99 10.25
C ASN A 17 -19.93 -24.00 9.77
N ARG A 18 -18.64 -24.32 9.95
CA ARG A 18 -17.55 -23.46 9.48
C ARG A 18 -17.50 -23.41 7.96
N ILE A 19 -17.68 -24.55 7.30
CA ILE A 19 -17.72 -24.61 5.82
C ILE A 19 -18.88 -23.77 5.29
N LEU A 20 -20.08 -23.90 5.85
CA LEU A 20 -21.22 -23.07 5.45
C LEU A 20 -20.94 -21.57 5.66
N ALA A 21 -20.39 -21.19 6.82
CA ALA A 21 -20.04 -19.79 7.09
C ALA A 21 -19.00 -19.25 6.10
N LEU A 22 -17.97 -20.05 5.76
CA LEU A 22 -16.96 -19.67 4.76
C LEU A 22 -17.57 -19.51 3.37
N LYS A 23 -18.44 -20.44 2.93
CA LYS A 23 -19.17 -20.33 1.66
C LYS A 23 -20.09 -19.12 1.62
N GLY A 24 -20.76 -18.79 2.72
CA GLY A 24 -21.57 -17.56 2.82
C GLY A 24 -20.72 -16.30 2.64
N ARG A 25 -19.53 -16.26 3.24
CA ARG A 25 -18.59 -15.13 3.12
C ARG A 25 -18.00 -14.94 1.73
N THR A 26 -18.02 -15.95 0.87
CA THR A 26 -17.59 -15.80 -0.53
C THR A 26 -18.67 -15.20 -1.44
N HIS A 27 -19.90 -15.02 -0.96
CA HIS A 27 -20.96 -14.39 -1.76
C HIS A 27 -20.63 -12.91 -2.02
N ALA A 28 -20.91 -12.44 -3.23
CA ALA A 28 -20.58 -11.08 -3.69
C ALA A 28 -21.16 -10.00 -2.77
N ASP A 29 -22.41 -10.15 -2.32
CA ASP A 29 -23.08 -9.21 -1.41
C ASP A 29 -22.83 -9.45 0.08
N SER A 30 -21.96 -10.39 0.46
CA SER A 30 -21.79 -10.74 1.88
C SER A 30 -21.22 -9.59 2.73
N TRP A 31 -20.59 -8.58 2.10
CA TRP A 31 -20.14 -7.37 2.77
C TRP A 31 -21.30 -6.52 3.30
N ARG A 32 -22.52 -6.63 2.74
CA ARG A 32 -23.68 -5.88 3.23
C ARG A 32 -24.07 -6.27 4.66
N TYR A 33 -23.93 -7.54 5.01
CA TYR A 33 -24.13 -8.01 6.39
C TYR A 33 -23.08 -7.43 7.34
N ASP A 34 -21.86 -7.22 6.85
CA ASP A 34 -20.81 -6.56 7.64
C ASP A 34 -21.13 -5.06 7.82
N VAL A 35 -21.75 -4.39 6.83
CA VAL A 35 -22.29 -3.01 6.97
C VAL A 35 -23.38 -2.95 8.04
N GLU A 36 -24.34 -3.87 8.01
CA GLU A 36 -25.46 -3.88 8.97
C GLU A 36 -24.98 -4.15 10.40
N ALA A 37 -23.95 -4.97 10.55
CA ALA A 37 -23.28 -5.21 11.82
C ALA A 37 -22.30 -4.09 12.22
N PHE A 38 -22.08 -3.10 11.36
CA PHE A 38 -21.08 -2.05 11.54
C PHE A 38 -21.54 -1.03 12.59
N THR A 39 -20.85 -0.98 13.73
CA THR A 39 -21.07 -0.04 14.82
C THR A 39 -20.32 1.27 14.58
N LYS A 40 -20.79 2.37 15.18
CA LYS A 40 -20.23 3.75 15.10
C LYS A 40 -18.80 3.93 15.69
N GLU A 41 -18.01 2.87 15.78
CA GLU A 41 -16.67 2.89 16.42
C GLU A 41 -15.58 3.58 15.59
N TYR A 42 -15.89 4.11 14.40
CA TYR A 42 -14.90 4.61 13.43
C TYR A 42 -14.97 6.12 13.16
N ASP A 43 -15.89 6.84 13.82
CA ASP A 43 -16.12 8.29 13.66
C ASP A 43 -15.13 9.17 14.48
N SER A 44 -14.00 8.61 14.93
CA SER A 44 -13.00 9.37 15.70
C SER A 44 -12.08 10.18 14.77
N PRO A 45 -11.86 11.49 15.02
CA PRO A 45 -10.90 12.29 14.29
C PRO A 45 -9.44 12.02 14.69
N GLU A 46 -9.20 11.28 15.78
CA GLU A 46 -7.85 10.86 16.16
C GLU A 46 -7.30 9.88 15.13
N TYR A 47 -6.00 9.94 14.83
CA TYR A 47 -5.36 9.09 13.83
C TYR A 47 -4.02 8.55 14.33
N THR A 48 -3.65 7.37 13.85
CA THR A 48 -2.32 6.79 14.09
C THR A 48 -1.30 7.33 13.07
N PRO A 49 0.02 7.27 13.36
CA PRO A 49 1.04 7.60 12.38
C PRO A 49 0.95 6.79 11.08
N LEU A 50 0.45 5.55 11.16
CA LEU A 50 0.26 4.69 10.00
C LEU A 50 -0.97 5.11 9.17
N GLU A 51 -2.08 5.46 9.82
CA GLU A 51 -3.24 6.02 9.13
C GLU A 51 -2.87 7.31 8.39
N MET A 52 -2.09 8.20 9.03
CA MET A 52 -1.56 9.40 8.37
C MET A 52 -0.73 9.06 7.13
N ALA A 53 0.21 8.12 7.23
CA ALA A 53 1.03 7.71 6.09
C ALA A 53 0.21 7.12 4.94
N ILE A 54 -0.80 6.30 5.23
CA ILE A 54 -1.64 5.67 4.20
C ILE A 54 -2.51 6.71 3.49
N VAL A 55 -3.12 7.64 4.24
CA VAL A 55 -3.92 8.72 3.68
C VAL A 55 -3.07 9.62 2.78
N VAL A 56 -1.89 10.03 3.27
CA VAL A 56 -0.97 10.86 2.47
C VAL A 56 -0.45 10.11 1.25
N ALA A 57 -0.19 8.80 1.34
CA ALA A 57 0.16 7.98 0.19
C ALA A 57 -0.96 7.95 -0.86
N GLY A 58 -2.23 7.89 -0.43
CA GLY A 58 -3.39 8.03 -1.31
C GLY A 58 -3.44 9.39 -2.00
N ARG A 59 -3.30 10.49 -1.24
CA ARG A 59 -3.26 11.86 -1.77
C ARG A 59 -2.14 12.03 -2.81
N LYS A 60 -0.92 11.62 -2.49
CA LYS A 60 0.24 11.66 -3.42
C LYS A 60 0.02 10.81 -4.67
N THR A 61 -0.52 9.60 -4.51
CA THR A 61 -0.87 8.73 -5.63
C THR A 61 -1.87 9.41 -6.56
N ARG A 62 -2.94 10.01 -6.02
CA ARG A 62 -3.92 10.80 -6.80
C ARG A 62 -3.27 11.97 -7.53
N GLU A 63 -2.43 12.76 -6.85
CA GLU A 63 -1.72 13.90 -7.45
C GLU A 63 -0.87 13.48 -8.65
N ILE A 64 -0.07 12.42 -8.48
CA ILE A 64 0.80 11.88 -9.52
C ILE A 64 -0.02 11.35 -10.70
N ILE A 65 -1.11 10.61 -10.43
CA ILE A 65 -2.01 10.11 -11.47
C ILE A 65 -2.57 11.25 -12.31
N LYS A 66 -3.08 12.32 -11.68
CA LYS A 66 -3.65 13.47 -12.40
C LYS A 66 -2.58 14.22 -13.19
N LYS A 67 -1.39 14.39 -12.63
CA LYS A 67 -0.27 15.08 -13.29
C LYS A 67 0.21 14.35 -14.54
N ASN A 68 0.29 13.02 -14.49
CA ASN A 68 0.90 12.20 -15.54
C ASN A 68 -0.11 11.43 -16.40
N ASP A 69 -1.40 11.64 -16.20
CA ASP A 69 -2.50 10.94 -16.90
C ASP A 69 -2.42 9.41 -16.82
N TYR A 70 -2.06 8.87 -15.66
CA TYR A 70 -2.08 7.42 -15.44
C TYR A 70 -3.51 6.88 -15.41
N ARG A 71 -3.70 5.66 -15.91
CA ARG A 71 -5.03 5.05 -16.09
C ARG A 71 -5.23 3.76 -15.31
N THR A 72 -4.14 3.18 -14.80
CA THR A 72 -4.23 1.98 -13.97
C THR A 72 -3.34 2.09 -12.74
N ILE A 73 -3.82 1.55 -11.63
CA ILE A 73 -3.06 1.40 -10.38
C ILE A 73 -2.87 -0.10 -10.14
N LEU A 74 -1.62 -0.57 -10.09
CA LEU A 74 -1.31 -1.92 -9.66
C LEU A 74 -0.94 -1.88 -8.17
N ALA A 75 -1.84 -2.36 -7.33
CA ALA A 75 -1.72 -2.24 -5.88
C ALA A 75 -0.90 -3.41 -5.29
N GLY A 76 0.13 -3.09 -4.51
CA GLY A 76 0.88 -4.07 -3.71
C GLY A 76 0.13 -4.43 -2.43
N ALA A 77 0.22 -5.68 -1.99
CA ALA A 77 -0.48 -6.17 -0.80
C ALA A 77 -0.12 -5.39 0.50
N GLY A 78 -1.05 -5.35 1.45
CA GLY A 78 -0.87 -4.70 2.74
C GLY A 78 -1.21 -3.20 2.72
N ILE A 79 -0.46 -2.39 3.46
CA ILE A 79 -0.73 -0.95 3.66
C ILE A 79 -0.71 -0.13 2.35
N ALA A 80 0.06 -0.56 1.35
CA ALA A 80 0.16 0.13 0.07
C ALA A 80 -1.13 0.03 -0.76
N ASN A 81 -1.86 -1.08 -0.64
CA ASN A 81 -3.16 -1.27 -1.28
C ASN A 81 -4.22 -0.36 -0.66
N LEU A 82 -4.19 -0.13 0.65
CA LEU A 82 -5.13 0.78 1.30
C LEU A 82 -4.99 2.23 0.77
N GLY A 83 -3.75 2.70 0.60
CA GLY A 83 -3.49 4.02 -0.01
C GLY A 83 -3.94 4.09 -1.48
N ALA A 84 -3.72 3.02 -2.25
CA ALA A 84 -4.20 2.92 -3.62
C ALA A 84 -5.73 2.97 -3.71
N TRP A 85 -6.44 2.33 -2.77
CA TRP A 85 -7.90 2.35 -2.73
C TRP A 85 -8.46 3.72 -2.38
N LEU A 86 -7.84 4.44 -1.43
CA LEU A 86 -8.18 5.84 -1.15
C LEU A 86 -8.06 6.70 -2.42
N ALA A 87 -6.92 6.63 -3.10
CA ALA A 87 -6.71 7.37 -4.35
C ALA A 87 -7.73 7.01 -5.43
N TYR A 88 -8.06 5.72 -5.57
CA TYR A 88 -9.05 5.23 -6.54
C TYR A 88 -10.44 5.82 -6.30
N PHE A 89 -10.95 5.77 -5.07
CA PHE A 89 -12.30 6.28 -4.78
C PHE A 89 -12.39 7.80 -4.94
N ASP A 90 -11.39 8.56 -4.46
CA ASP A 90 -11.34 10.01 -4.65
C ASP A 90 -11.35 10.39 -6.14
N LEU A 91 -10.54 9.68 -6.95
CA LEU A 91 -10.49 9.89 -8.40
C LEU A 91 -11.81 9.52 -9.09
N LYS A 92 -12.45 8.42 -8.68
CA LYS A 92 -13.75 8.01 -9.23
C LYS A 92 -14.85 9.00 -8.88
N GLU A 93 -14.85 9.58 -7.68
CA GLU A 93 -15.80 10.61 -7.27
C GLU A 93 -15.68 11.87 -8.16
N GLU A 94 -14.46 12.21 -8.59
CA GLU A 94 -14.20 13.28 -9.57
C GLU A 94 -14.50 12.88 -11.02
N GLY A 95 -14.97 11.66 -11.28
CA GLY A 95 -15.25 11.15 -12.62
C GLY A 95 -14.00 10.80 -13.44
N PHE A 96 -12.84 10.63 -12.79
CA PHE A 96 -11.60 10.26 -13.46
C PHE A 96 -11.61 8.79 -13.89
N ASP A 97 -11.17 8.53 -15.13
CA ASP A 97 -11.06 7.16 -15.66
C ASP A 97 -9.75 6.51 -15.20
N ILE A 98 -9.85 5.78 -14.08
CA ILE A 98 -8.78 5.04 -13.40
C ILE A 98 -9.26 3.63 -13.04
N GLU A 99 -8.40 2.63 -13.19
CA GLU A 99 -8.74 1.23 -12.88
C GLU A 99 -7.73 0.60 -11.91
N LEU A 100 -8.21 -0.16 -10.94
CA LEU A 100 -7.35 -0.97 -10.07
C LEU A 100 -7.05 -2.32 -10.72
N MET A 101 -5.82 -2.78 -10.57
CA MET A 101 -5.35 -4.08 -11.02
C MET A 101 -4.71 -4.86 -9.89
N ALA A 102 -4.82 -6.19 -9.92
CA ALA A 102 -4.07 -7.08 -9.05
C ALA A 102 -3.40 -8.18 -9.88
N GLU A 103 -2.16 -8.53 -9.50
CA GLU A 103 -1.22 -9.34 -10.30
C GLU A 103 -1.75 -10.72 -10.74
N ILE A 104 -2.74 -11.27 -10.03
CA ILE A 104 -3.28 -12.62 -10.30
C ILE A 104 -4.40 -12.63 -11.36
N GLY A 105 -4.64 -11.51 -12.05
CA GLY A 105 -5.61 -11.45 -13.15
C GLY A 105 -6.83 -10.57 -12.91
N LEU A 106 -6.86 -9.75 -11.85
CA LEU A 106 -8.00 -8.86 -11.60
C LEU A 106 -7.75 -7.54 -12.33
N TYR A 107 -8.59 -7.22 -13.33
CA TYR A 107 -8.55 -5.94 -14.04
C TYR A 107 -9.83 -5.13 -13.77
N GLY A 108 -9.65 -3.88 -13.34
CA GLY A 108 -10.74 -2.95 -13.06
C GLY A 108 -11.64 -3.42 -11.94
N TYR A 109 -11.08 -3.97 -10.87
CA TYR A 109 -11.86 -4.37 -9.70
C TYR A 109 -12.23 -3.13 -8.86
N THR A 110 -13.41 -3.17 -8.25
CA THR A 110 -13.79 -2.19 -7.22
C THR A 110 -13.61 -2.83 -5.85
N PRO A 111 -12.81 -2.23 -4.94
CA PRO A 111 -12.62 -2.74 -3.60
C PRO A 111 -13.93 -2.82 -2.82
N THR A 112 -14.17 -3.94 -2.15
CA THR A 112 -15.29 -4.07 -1.21
C THR A 112 -14.85 -3.75 0.22
N PRO A 113 -15.70 -3.12 1.04
CA PRO A 113 -15.37 -2.82 2.44
C PRO A 113 -15.24 -4.09 3.31
N PHE A 114 -14.68 -3.90 4.50
CA PHE A 114 -14.53 -4.85 5.62
C PHE A 114 -13.60 -6.05 5.43
N ASP A 115 -12.85 -6.09 4.33
CA ASP A 115 -11.76 -7.03 4.14
C ASP A 115 -10.67 -6.35 3.28
N PRO A 116 -9.49 -6.05 3.87
CA PRO A 116 -8.47 -5.26 3.22
C PRO A 116 -7.63 -6.06 2.23
N ALA A 117 -7.82 -7.39 2.16
CA ALA A 117 -7.03 -8.24 1.30
C ALA A 117 -7.29 -7.91 -0.18
N ILE A 118 -6.22 -7.68 -0.94
CA ILE A 118 -6.31 -7.41 -2.37
C ILE A 118 -7.02 -8.55 -3.14
N PHE A 119 -6.77 -9.79 -2.73
CA PHE A 119 -7.37 -11.01 -3.29
C PHE A 119 -8.62 -11.48 -2.54
N ASN A 120 -9.32 -10.57 -1.86
CA ASN A 120 -10.63 -10.87 -1.31
C ASN A 120 -11.57 -11.33 -2.44
N HIS A 121 -12.18 -12.51 -2.27
CA HIS A 121 -13.09 -13.09 -3.26
C HIS A 121 -14.28 -12.19 -3.62
N ARG A 122 -14.65 -11.25 -2.75
CA ARG A 122 -15.69 -10.25 -3.01
C ARG A 122 -15.31 -9.24 -4.08
N ASN A 123 -14.01 -9.05 -4.37
CA ASN A 123 -13.54 -8.18 -5.46
C ASN A 123 -13.65 -8.86 -6.85
N PHE A 124 -13.75 -10.19 -6.92
CA PHE A 124 -13.76 -10.89 -8.21
C PHE A 124 -15.00 -10.54 -9.06
N PRO A 125 -16.23 -10.54 -8.51
CA PRO A 125 -17.41 -10.15 -9.27
C PRO A 125 -17.44 -8.66 -9.66
N THR A 126 -16.60 -7.81 -9.05
CA THR A 126 -16.53 -6.38 -9.38
C THR A 126 -15.53 -6.07 -10.48
N CYS A 127 -14.76 -7.06 -10.93
CA CYS A 127 -13.79 -6.90 -12.01
C CYS A 127 -14.48 -6.62 -13.35
N LYS A 128 -13.93 -5.69 -14.12
CA LYS A 128 -14.30 -5.51 -15.53
C LYS A 128 -13.86 -6.69 -16.40
N ALA A 129 -12.73 -7.31 -16.03
CA ALA A 129 -12.25 -8.54 -16.63
C ALA A 129 -11.47 -9.36 -15.60
N ILE A 130 -11.61 -10.68 -15.70
CA ILE A 130 -10.74 -11.64 -15.00
C ILE A 130 -9.89 -12.30 -16.08
N VAL A 131 -8.60 -12.04 -16.02
CA VAL A 131 -7.58 -12.51 -16.97
C VAL A 131 -6.53 -13.33 -16.20
N ASP A 132 -5.30 -13.45 -16.72
CA ASP A 132 -4.20 -14.08 -16.01
C ASP A 132 -3.08 -13.09 -15.64
N THR A 133 -2.06 -13.62 -14.95
CA THR A 133 -0.88 -12.83 -14.55
C THR A 133 -0.07 -12.31 -15.73
N HIS A 134 -0.04 -13.02 -16.86
CA HIS A 134 0.70 -12.55 -18.05
C HIS A 134 0.00 -11.34 -18.66
N ASP A 135 -1.33 -11.32 -18.69
CA ASP A 135 -2.07 -10.16 -19.18
C ASP A 135 -1.88 -8.95 -18.25
N ILE A 136 -2.06 -9.11 -16.92
CA ILE A 136 -1.86 -8.00 -15.98
C ILE A 136 -0.41 -7.51 -16.00
N MET A 137 0.54 -8.41 -15.78
CA MET A 137 1.93 -8.04 -15.56
C MET A 137 2.67 -7.78 -16.88
N GLY A 138 2.46 -8.61 -17.89
CA GLY A 138 3.16 -8.51 -19.18
C GLY A 138 2.57 -7.44 -20.10
N ILE A 139 1.24 -7.28 -20.14
CA ILE A 139 0.56 -6.39 -21.09
C ILE A 139 0.13 -5.09 -20.43
N PHE A 140 -0.77 -5.14 -19.45
CA PHE A 140 -1.36 -3.92 -18.88
C PHE A 140 -0.35 -3.09 -18.08
N MET A 141 0.47 -3.75 -17.26
CA MET A 141 1.55 -3.11 -16.50
C MET A 141 2.85 -3.06 -17.31
N GLY A 142 3.22 -4.15 -17.98
CA GLY A 142 4.52 -4.32 -18.63
C GLY A 142 4.64 -3.77 -20.05
N GLY A 143 3.51 -3.53 -20.72
CA GLY A 143 3.49 -3.08 -22.11
C GLY A 143 4.18 -1.74 -22.31
N SER A 144 4.77 -1.51 -23.48
CA SER A 144 5.49 -0.27 -23.81
C SER A 144 4.64 0.99 -23.62
N MET A 145 3.36 0.89 -23.96
CA MET A 145 2.35 1.95 -23.86
C MET A 145 1.59 1.96 -22.53
N ASN A 146 2.07 1.25 -21.50
CA ASN A 146 1.39 1.23 -20.21
C ASN A 146 1.27 2.65 -19.62
N ARG A 147 0.17 2.90 -18.91
CA ARG A 147 -0.05 4.12 -18.12
C ARG A 147 -0.32 3.71 -16.67
N CYS A 148 0.54 2.83 -16.17
CA CYS A 148 0.36 2.19 -14.88
C CYS A 148 1.27 2.81 -13.83
N ILE A 149 0.68 3.21 -12.70
CA ILE A 149 1.40 3.50 -11.47
C ILE A 149 1.36 2.27 -10.55
N GLY A 150 2.45 2.02 -9.82
CA GLY A 150 2.51 0.98 -8.80
C GLY A 150 2.44 1.57 -7.40
N THR A 151 1.82 0.85 -6.46
CA THR A 151 1.96 1.15 -5.03
C THR A 151 2.60 -0.03 -4.31
N LEU A 152 3.63 0.21 -3.51
CA LEU A 152 4.40 -0.86 -2.85
C LEU A 152 4.62 -0.60 -1.36
N GLY A 153 4.67 -1.68 -0.60
CA GLY A 153 5.22 -1.68 0.77
C GLY A 153 6.68 -2.13 0.78
N ILE A 154 7.33 -2.05 1.95
CA ILE A 154 8.74 -2.41 2.11
C ILE A 154 8.99 -3.23 3.38
N ALA A 155 10.06 -4.01 3.38
CA ALA A 155 10.71 -4.42 4.62
C ALA A 155 11.87 -3.46 4.95
N GLU A 156 12.77 -3.24 3.99
CA GLU A 156 13.80 -2.18 4.02
C GLU A 156 13.81 -1.43 2.68
N ILE A 157 14.27 -0.18 2.71
CA ILE A 157 14.44 0.69 1.54
C ILE A 157 15.74 1.49 1.69
N ASP A 158 16.41 1.76 0.57
CA ASP A 158 17.57 2.66 0.54
C ASP A 158 17.31 4.05 -0.06
N LYS A 159 18.31 4.91 0.02
CA LYS A 159 18.24 6.31 -0.45
C LYS A 159 17.91 6.46 -1.94
N TYR A 160 18.16 5.44 -2.77
CA TYR A 160 17.82 5.41 -4.20
C TYR A 160 16.48 4.73 -4.48
N GLY A 161 15.76 4.32 -3.42
CA GLY A 161 14.49 3.62 -3.50
C GLY A 161 14.57 2.12 -3.71
N ASN A 162 15.75 1.49 -3.65
CA ASN A 162 15.82 0.03 -3.78
C ASN A 162 15.18 -0.62 -2.57
N ILE A 163 14.35 -1.63 -2.81
CA ILE A 163 13.55 -2.29 -1.77
C ILE A 163 14.12 -3.68 -1.51
N ASN A 164 14.22 -4.03 -0.23
CA ASN A 164 14.46 -5.40 0.23
C ASN A 164 13.18 -5.95 0.88
N THR A 165 12.72 -7.08 0.38
CA THR A 165 11.68 -7.92 1.00
C THR A 165 12.07 -9.40 0.92
N THR A 166 13.34 -9.72 0.69
CA THR A 166 13.81 -11.11 0.51
C THR A 166 14.59 -11.62 1.69
N LYS A 167 15.67 -10.94 2.09
CA LYS A 167 16.57 -11.45 3.14
C LYS A 167 17.38 -10.34 3.81
N ILE A 168 17.65 -10.51 5.10
CA ILE A 168 18.52 -9.64 5.91
C ILE A 168 19.63 -10.54 6.50
N PRO A 169 20.77 -10.71 5.79
CA PRO A 169 21.84 -11.62 6.19
C PRO A 169 22.39 -11.35 7.59
N GLU A 170 22.50 -10.08 7.97
CA GLU A 170 23.02 -9.63 9.27
C GLU A 170 22.14 -10.08 10.44
N ARG A 171 20.88 -10.46 10.16
CA ARG A 171 19.92 -10.99 11.13
C ARG A 171 19.57 -12.46 10.87
N LEU A 172 20.23 -13.11 9.91
CA LEU A 172 19.94 -14.47 9.47
C LEU A 172 18.44 -14.67 9.15
N LEU A 173 17.80 -13.63 8.61
CA LEU A 173 16.36 -13.59 8.40
C LEU A 173 16.02 -13.67 6.91
N TYR A 174 15.15 -14.61 6.55
CA TYR A 174 14.41 -14.58 5.30
C TYR A 174 13.03 -13.95 5.52
N ILE A 175 12.59 -13.15 4.55
CA ILE A 175 11.29 -12.51 4.54
C ILE A 175 10.43 -13.18 3.43
N ALA A 176 9.34 -12.55 2.99
CA ALA A 176 8.36 -13.15 2.10
C ALA A 176 8.87 -13.35 0.67
N GLY A 177 9.88 -12.58 0.23
CA GLY A 177 10.34 -12.52 -1.15
C GLY A 177 9.74 -11.35 -1.93
N SER A 178 9.91 -11.37 -3.25
CA SER A 178 9.42 -10.30 -4.12
C SER A 178 7.90 -10.33 -4.32
N GLY A 179 7.28 -11.52 -4.33
CA GLY A 179 6.00 -11.66 -5.03
C GLY A 179 6.14 -11.11 -6.45
N GLY A 180 5.13 -10.38 -6.95
CA GLY A 180 5.27 -9.58 -8.17
C GLY A 180 5.86 -8.18 -7.94
N ALA A 181 6.25 -7.77 -6.72
CA ALA A 181 6.75 -6.41 -6.47
C ALA A 181 8.01 -6.07 -7.29
N ASN A 182 8.83 -7.06 -7.67
CA ASN A 182 9.97 -6.85 -8.56
C ASN A 182 9.50 -6.47 -9.98
N ASP A 183 8.50 -7.16 -10.51
CA ASP A 183 7.92 -6.86 -11.82
C ASP A 183 7.26 -5.48 -11.83
N ILE A 184 6.54 -5.10 -10.76
CA ILE A 184 6.00 -3.75 -10.56
C ILE A 184 7.13 -2.72 -10.61
N ALA A 185 8.16 -2.95 -9.79
CA ALA A 185 9.33 -2.10 -9.69
C ALA A 185 10.11 -1.93 -11.00
N SER A 186 10.09 -2.97 -11.83
CA SER A 186 10.78 -2.98 -13.11
C SER A 186 9.95 -2.35 -14.24
N SER A 187 8.61 -2.39 -14.15
CA SER A 187 7.75 -2.21 -15.33
C SER A 187 6.74 -1.06 -15.25
N ALA A 188 6.20 -0.75 -14.07
CA ALA A 188 5.30 0.41 -13.89
C ALA A 188 5.98 1.72 -14.36
N LYS A 189 5.22 2.74 -14.76
CA LYS A 189 5.85 4.03 -15.13
C LYS A 189 6.44 4.73 -13.91
N GLU A 190 5.79 4.58 -12.77
CA GLU A 190 6.11 5.30 -11.55
C GLU A 190 5.56 4.55 -10.33
N ILE A 191 6.18 4.72 -9.17
CA ILE A 191 5.87 3.97 -7.96
C ILE A 191 5.84 4.87 -6.74
N VAL A 192 4.77 4.72 -5.96
CA VAL A 192 4.63 5.30 -4.62
C VAL A 192 4.81 4.20 -3.60
N VAL A 193 5.70 4.42 -2.63
CA VAL A 193 5.93 3.49 -1.52
C VAL A 193 5.31 4.01 -0.24
N THR A 194 4.65 3.14 0.52
CA THR A 194 4.19 3.43 1.89
C THR A 194 4.98 2.59 2.90
N ALA A 195 5.49 3.22 3.96
CA ALA A 195 6.36 2.53 4.92
C ALA A 195 6.20 2.99 6.38
N VAL A 196 6.50 2.11 7.32
CA VAL A 196 6.75 2.48 8.71
C VAL A 196 8.17 3.03 8.82
N HIS A 197 8.30 4.27 9.28
CA HIS A 197 9.59 4.94 9.39
C HIS A 197 10.41 4.34 10.54
N SER A 198 11.63 3.90 10.26
CA SER A 198 12.58 3.54 11.31
C SER A 198 13.99 3.39 10.75
N LYS A 199 15.00 3.62 11.60
CA LYS A 199 16.42 3.49 11.22
C LYS A 199 16.81 2.10 10.73
N ARG A 200 16.05 1.07 11.14
CA ARG A 200 16.26 -0.32 10.75
C ARG A 200 15.68 -0.67 9.38
N ARG A 201 14.80 0.18 8.84
CA ARG A 201 14.14 -0.01 7.55
C ARG A 201 14.66 0.97 6.51
N PHE A 202 15.17 2.13 6.94
CA PHE A 202 15.64 3.22 6.09
C PHE A 202 17.18 3.21 6.11
N LEU A 203 17.79 2.56 5.12
CA LEU A 203 19.22 2.24 5.08
C LEU A 203 19.97 3.07 4.02
N ASP A 204 21.27 3.35 4.20
CA ASP A 204 22.07 3.96 3.11
C ASP A 204 22.16 3.05 1.88
N LYS A 205 22.22 1.74 2.12
CA LYS A 205 22.14 0.70 1.09
C LYS A 205 21.53 -0.56 1.67
N VAL A 206 20.57 -1.15 0.96
CA VAL A 206 20.00 -2.45 1.36
C VAL A 206 21.00 -3.59 1.11
N SER A 207 20.98 -4.62 1.97
CA SER A 207 21.85 -5.80 1.83
C SER A 207 21.43 -6.71 0.66
N TYR A 208 20.18 -6.60 0.20
CA TYR A 208 19.68 -7.30 -0.97
C TYR A 208 18.63 -6.45 -1.70
N ILE A 209 18.79 -6.29 -3.02
CA ILE A 209 17.81 -5.59 -3.85
C ILE A 209 16.80 -6.62 -4.34
N THR A 210 15.64 -6.68 -3.68
CA THR A 210 14.50 -7.46 -4.14
C THR A 210 13.80 -6.78 -5.30
N SER A 211 13.63 -5.46 -5.20
CA SER A 211 12.96 -4.64 -6.22
C SER A 211 13.77 -3.37 -6.50
N PRO A 212 14.05 -3.04 -7.78
CA PRO A 212 14.88 -1.89 -8.14
C PRO A 212 14.19 -0.55 -7.83
N GLY A 213 14.97 0.43 -7.37
CA GLY A 213 14.45 1.73 -6.91
C GLY A 213 14.22 2.79 -7.97
N LYS A 214 14.68 2.58 -9.20
CA LYS A 214 14.68 3.61 -10.25
C LYS A 214 13.30 4.26 -10.47
N LYS A 215 12.23 3.47 -10.43
CA LYS A 215 10.85 3.94 -10.67
C LYS A 215 10.12 4.37 -9.41
N VAL A 216 10.74 4.20 -8.24
CA VAL A 216 10.22 4.70 -6.97
C VAL A 216 10.51 6.19 -6.90
N SER A 217 9.49 7.02 -7.19
CA SER A 217 9.60 8.48 -7.19
C SER A 217 9.24 9.09 -5.84
N THR A 218 8.33 8.44 -5.10
CA THR A 218 7.80 8.94 -3.84
C THR A 218 7.81 7.85 -2.78
N LEU A 219 8.30 8.19 -1.59
CA LEU A 219 8.22 7.39 -0.38
C LEU A 219 7.43 8.19 0.66
N VAL A 220 6.31 7.62 1.12
CA VAL A 220 5.51 8.15 2.22
C VAL A 220 5.73 7.26 3.44
N SER A 221 6.30 7.86 4.49
CA SER A 221 6.57 7.17 5.74
C SER A 221 5.61 7.62 6.84
N THR A 222 5.63 6.98 8.01
CA THR A 222 4.90 7.45 9.20
C THR A 222 5.35 8.80 9.78
N LEU A 223 6.44 9.40 9.28
CA LEU A 223 6.92 10.71 9.75
C LEU A 223 6.88 11.82 8.69
N GLY A 224 6.71 11.47 7.41
CA GLY A 224 6.89 12.45 6.34
C GLY A 224 6.98 11.85 4.95
N VAL A 225 7.14 12.73 3.97
CA VAL A 225 7.15 12.46 2.54
C VAL A 225 8.53 12.76 1.95
N PHE A 226 8.99 11.83 1.13
CA PHE A 226 10.29 11.87 0.48
C PHE A 226 10.09 11.73 -1.02
N GLU A 227 10.69 12.62 -1.80
CA GLU A 227 10.56 12.64 -3.25
C GLU A 227 11.94 12.75 -3.89
N LYS A 228 12.12 12.11 -5.05
CA LYS A 228 13.30 12.29 -5.90
C LYS A 228 13.13 13.57 -6.70
N THR A 229 13.76 14.64 -6.25
CA THR A 229 13.59 16.00 -6.81
C THR A 229 14.82 16.50 -7.57
N GLY A 230 15.98 15.86 -7.41
CA GLY A 230 17.23 16.21 -8.08
C GLY A 230 17.72 15.11 -9.04
N ASP A 231 18.79 15.42 -9.77
CA ASP A 231 19.36 14.55 -10.81
C ASP A 231 20.12 13.33 -10.23
N ASP A 232 20.42 13.31 -8.93
CA ASP A 232 21.16 12.23 -8.27
C ASP A 232 20.28 11.04 -7.85
N GLU A 233 18.97 11.11 -8.11
CA GLU A 233 18.00 10.05 -7.82
C GLU A 233 17.90 9.68 -6.33
N GLU A 234 18.46 10.49 -5.43
CA GLU A 234 18.35 10.28 -3.98
C GLU A 234 17.07 10.93 -3.43
N PHE A 235 16.46 10.27 -2.45
CA PHE A 235 15.32 10.84 -1.73
C PHE A 235 15.68 12.13 -0.99
N THR A 236 14.84 13.13 -1.18
CA THR A 236 14.84 14.39 -0.42
C THR A 236 13.56 14.48 0.40
N LEU A 237 13.66 14.84 1.68
CA LEU A 237 12.51 15.12 2.53
C LEU A 237 11.81 16.39 2.02
N THR A 238 10.59 16.24 1.50
CA THR A 238 9.78 17.34 0.93
C THR A 238 8.60 17.70 1.81
N GLY A 239 8.16 16.82 2.70
CA GLY A 239 7.13 17.15 3.68
C GLY A 239 7.28 16.37 4.98
N TYR A 240 6.79 16.94 6.08
CA TYR A 240 6.78 16.33 7.41
C TYR A 240 5.36 16.30 7.97
N PHE A 241 5.11 15.42 8.94
CA PHE A 241 3.77 15.25 9.53
C PHE A 241 3.69 15.93 10.90
N PRO A 242 2.63 16.72 11.17
CA PRO A 242 2.43 17.31 12.49
C PRO A 242 2.11 16.26 13.54
N GLY A 243 2.45 16.55 14.81
CA GLY A 243 2.13 15.72 15.97
C GLY A 243 3.35 15.12 16.69
N GLN A 244 3.15 13.98 17.36
CA GLN A 244 4.20 13.23 18.09
C GLN A 244 4.84 13.97 19.28
N GLY A 245 4.17 15.01 19.80
CA GLY A 245 4.72 15.85 20.87
C GLY A 245 5.83 16.81 20.40
N LEU A 246 6.05 16.93 19.09
CA LEU A 246 7.02 17.86 18.50
C LEU A 246 6.30 19.13 18.02
N THR A 247 6.90 20.29 18.29
CA THR A 247 6.26 21.60 18.08
C THR A 247 6.90 22.45 16.99
N THR A 248 8.18 22.25 16.68
CA THR A 248 8.89 23.04 15.67
C THR A 248 9.23 22.21 14.44
N LYS A 249 9.29 22.85 13.26
CA LYS A 249 9.71 22.23 12.00
C LYS A 249 11.09 21.58 12.15
N GLU A 250 12.00 22.24 12.85
CA GLU A 250 13.37 21.77 13.08
C GLU A 250 13.40 20.50 13.93
N ASP A 251 12.53 20.38 14.94
CA ASP A 251 12.43 19.18 15.78
C ASP A 251 11.89 17.98 14.98
N HIS A 252 10.89 18.20 14.13
CA HIS A 252 10.37 17.19 13.21
C HIS A 252 11.44 16.69 12.26
N ILE A 253 12.15 17.61 11.59
CA ILE A 253 13.24 17.27 10.67
C ILE A 253 14.35 16.50 11.40
N ARG A 254 14.73 16.95 12.61
CA ARG A 254 15.75 16.25 13.42
C ARG A 254 15.33 14.82 13.76
N CYS A 255 14.09 14.63 14.22
CA CYS A 255 13.54 13.30 14.53
C CYS A 255 13.58 12.37 13.31
N ILE A 256 13.18 12.87 12.13
CA ILE A 256 13.22 12.12 10.87
C ILE A 256 14.66 11.72 10.53
N LYS A 257 15.61 12.66 10.60
CA LYS A 257 17.03 12.39 10.31
C LYS A 257 17.64 11.37 11.26
N GLU A 258 17.35 11.45 12.55
CA GLU A 258 17.86 10.51 13.56
C GLU A 258 17.38 9.07 13.33
N ASN A 259 16.19 8.93 12.73
CA ASN A 259 15.57 7.65 12.37
C ASN A 259 15.81 7.22 10.92
N CYS A 260 16.77 7.85 10.25
CA CYS A 260 17.19 7.53 8.89
C CYS A 260 18.68 7.17 8.90
N ALA A 261 19.09 6.06 8.27
CA ALA A 261 20.48 5.61 8.34
C ALA A 261 21.39 6.16 7.23
N TRP A 262 20.87 7.03 6.35
CA TRP A 262 21.65 7.80 5.38
C TRP A 262 21.60 9.29 5.71
N ASP A 263 22.54 10.05 5.14
CA ASP A 263 22.53 11.51 5.24
C ASP A 263 21.37 12.09 4.42
N LEU A 264 20.24 12.30 5.10
CA LEU A 264 18.99 12.69 4.48
C LEU A 264 19.03 14.16 4.04
N LYS A 265 18.91 14.35 2.72
CA LYS A 265 18.63 15.66 2.11
C LYS A 265 17.26 16.15 2.51
N VAL A 266 17.15 17.46 2.71
CA VAL A 266 15.90 18.14 3.06
C VAL A 266 15.70 19.28 2.07
N SER A 267 14.47 19.42 1.57
CA SER A 267 14.06 20.56 0.75
C SER A 267 14.38 21.88 1.48
N SER A 268 14.62 22.95 0.72
CA SER A 268 14.80 24.30 1.31
C SER A 268 13.57 24.76 2.10
N ASP A 269 12.39 24.28 1.71
CA ASP A 269 11.13 24.53 2.39
C ASP A 269 10.28 23.26 2.39
N PRO A 270 10.48 22.35 3.37
CA PRO A 270 9.66 21.15 3.48
C PRO A 270 8.27 21.52 4.01
N GLU A 271 7.24 21.01 3.35
CA GLU A 271 5.84 21.30 3.66
C GLU A 271 5.37 20.61 4.94
N GLU A 272 4.58 21.29 5.76
CA GLU A 272 3.80 20.63 6.82
C GLU A 272 2.55 20.00 6.20
N ILE A 273 2.50 18.67 6.14
CA ILE A 273 1.38 17.97 5.51
C ILE A 273 0.18 17.96 6.45
N SER A 274 -0.94 18.48 5.98
CA SER A 274 -2.19 18.56 6.74
C SER A 274 -2.66 17.17 7.23
N PRO A 275 -3.17 17.05 8.47
CA PRO A 275 -3.71 15.80 9.00
C PRO A 275 -4.81 15.16 8.12
N PRO A 276 -5.13 13.86 8.33
CA PRO A 276 -6.24 13.21 7.66
C PRO A 276 -7.56 13.88 8.01
N LYS A 277 -8.44 14.02 7.03
CA LYS A 277 -9.84 14.38 7.27
C LYS A 277 -10.59 13.19 7.83
N LEU A 278 -11.68 13.47 8.54
CA LEU A 278 -12.54 12.42 9.10
C LEU A 278 -13.10 11.47 8.02
N GLU A 279 -13.48 11.99 6.85
CA GLU A 279 -13.98 11.18 5.72
C GLU A 279 -12.95 10.17 5.21
N GLU A 280 -11.67 10.58 5.10
CA GLU A 280 -10.57 9.71 4.68
C GLU A 280 -10.30 8.63 5.72
N LEU A 281 -10.36 8.97 7.01
CA LEU A 281 -10.20 8.02 8.12
C LEU A 281 -11.32 6.99 8.16
N ILE A 282 -12.58 7.42 8.01
CA ILE A 282 -13.73 6.52 7.98
C ILE A 282 -13.58 5.54 6.82
N MET A 283 -13.28 6.02 5.61
CA MET A 283 -13.11 5.15 4.45
C MET A 283 -11.95 4.15 4.62
N LEU A 284 -10.81 4.63 5.13
CA LEU A 284 -9.66 3.78 5.42
C LEU A 284 -9.99 2.67 6.43
N ARG A 285 -10.65 3.02 7.53
CA ARG A 285 -11.05 2.09 8.59
C ARG A 285 -12.14 1.12 8.14
N MET A 286 -13.00 1.54 7.23
CA MET A 286 -13.98 0.65 6.60
C MET A 286 -13.31 -0.44 5.76
N PHE A 287 -12.16 -0.18 5.13
CA PHE A 287 -11.43 -1.23 4.41
C PHE A 287 -10.80 -2.26 5.34
N ASP A 288 -10.32 -1.83 6.52
CA ASP A 288 -9.66 -2.70 7.50
C ASP A 288 -10.21 -2.55 8.93
N PRO A 289 -11.48 -2.87 9.16
CA PRO A 289 -12.15 -2.63 10.46
C PRO A 289 -11.56 -3.48 11.59
N ARG A 290 -10.94 -4.62 11.24
CA ARG A 290 -10.30 -5.55 12.17
C ARG A 290 -8.81 -5.27 12.34
N LYS A 291 -8.30 -4.19 11.75
CA LYS A 291 -6.92 -3.73 11.91
C LYS A 291 -5.87 -4.78 11.51
N TYR A 292 -6.15 -5.59 10.49
CA TYR A 292 -5.19 -6.58 9.99
C TYR A 292 -3.92 -5.93 9.44
N TYR A 293 -4.04 -4.74 8.83
CA TYR A 293 -2.95 -3.95 8.26
C TYR A 293 -2.75 -2.62 8.99
N LEU A 294 -3.82 -1.99 9.49
CA LEU A 294 -3.74 -0.73 10.24
C LEU A 294 -3.02 -0.90 11.59
N GLY A 295 -2.92 -2.12 12.10
CA GLY A 295 -2.26 -2.40 13.38
C GLY A 295 -3.04 -1.87 14.58
N GLU A 296 -2.47 -2.05 15.78
CA GLU A 296 -3.09 -1.59 17.03
C GLU A 296 -3.10 -0.07 17.18
#